data_AF-A0A103XDA4-F1
#
_entry.id   AF-A0A103XDA4-F1
#
_cell.length_a   1.000
_cell.length_b   1.000
_cell.length_c   1.000
_cell.angle_alpha   90.00
_cell.angle_beta   90.00
_cell.angle_gamma   90.00
#
_symmetry.space_group_name_H-M   'P 1'
#
loop_
_entity.id
_entity.type
_entity.pdbx_description
1 polymer ?
#
loop_
_entity_poly.entity_id
_entity_poly.type
_entity_poly.pdbx_seq_one_letter_code
_entity_poly.pdbx_strand_id
1 'polypeptide(L)'
;MAKPRKQKNEEQKADNSEAVVKHQKLCLSIDLEKRRIYGYTELEVVVPENGIVGLHADNLMIESVMVDGGPARFEIFPHYQQMDSDDRWCSVSSANSAADAAGSVYVSCLERELVPNLLIMCSSEVVKPVPKQPEQTGQENGTQISSESKQVTVVTESTYVSINMLCWVQNVKLIHIDFWVEKIETGIHIEKDVMHTNNQIRRARCWFPCMDDSSQRCCFDLEFTVANNLVAASTGTLMYQVLSNDDPPRKTYVYRISVPVAAQWISLAVAPFEIFPDRHNNLITHICLLANSSKLQNTVGFLHSAYSHYEHYLSTKFPFGSYTQVFIDPEMAVSSLSLGASMSIFSSQILFDEKIIDQTIDTRIKLAYGLARQWFGVYITAEAANDEWLLDGLAWFLTDSFIKQFLGNNEARYRRYK
;
A
#
# COMPACT_ATOMS: atom_id res chain seq x y z
N MET A 1 38.37 -7.07 -19.87
CA MET A 1 38.05 -5.68 -20.27
C MET A 1 36.84 -5.70 -21.19
N ALA A 2 35.65 -5.46 -20.65
CA ALA A 2 34.41 -5.45 -21.42
C ALA A 2 34.17 -4.04 -22.00
N LYS A 3 33.98 -3.94 -23.31
CA LYS A 3 33.64 -2.68 -24.00
C LYS A 3 32.12 -2.43 -23.91
N PRO A 4 31.68 -1.17 -23.75
CA PRO A 4 30.26 -0.84 -23.67
C PRO A 4 29.60 -1.00 -25.06
N ARG A 5 28.49 -1.74 -25.10
CA ARG A 5 27.61 -1.79 -26.28
C ARG A 5 26.80 -0.50 -26.32
N LYS A 6 26.81 0.18 -27.48
CA LYS A 6 25.97 1.35 -27.79
C LYS A 6 24.50 0.98 -27.61
N GLN A 7 23.77 1.80 -26.84
CA GLN A 7 22.31 1.76 -26.78
C GLN A 7 21.74 2.06 -28.17
N LYS A 8 20.83 1.20 -28.61
CA LYS A 8 20.05 1.34 -29.83
C LYS A 8 18.84 2.21 -29.44
N ASN A 9 18.61 3.30 -30.16
CA ASN A 9 17.48 4.21 -29.96
C ASN A 9 16.18 3.43 -29.74
N GLU A 10 15.59 3.55 -28.55
CA GLU A 10 14.21 3.18 -28.32
C GLU A 10 13.33 4.21 -29.06
N GLU A 11 12.53 3.71 -29.99
CA GLU A 11 11.44 4.45 -30.58
C GLU A 11 10.53 4.93 -29.44
N GLN A 12 10.30 6.24 -29.39
CA GLN A 12 9.35 6.87 -28.49
C GLN A 12 7.98 6.21 -28.66
N LYS A 13 7.66 5.27 -27.77
CA LYS A 13 6.29 4.87 -27.47
C LYS A 13 5.59 6.14 -27.00
N ALA A 14 4.49 6.50 -27.65
CA ALA A 14 3.63 7.57 -27.17
C ALA A 14 3.24 7.26 -25.71
N ASP A 15 3.63 8.14 -24.78
CA ASP A 15 3.22 8.08 -23.38
C ASP A 15 1.69 8.26 -23.33
N ASN A 16 0.95 7.15 -23.43
CA ASN A 16 -0.37 7.10 -22.84
C ASN A 16 -0.14 7.20 -21.33
N SER A 17 -0.23 8.42 -20.78
CA SER A 17 -0.08 8.68 -19.35
C SER A 17 -1.00 7.74 -18.59
N GLU A 18 -0.44 6.70 -17.96
CA GLU A 18 -1.17 5.77 -17.11
C GLU A 18 -1.77 6.52 -15.91
N ALA A 19 -2.82 5.97 -15.30
CA ALA A 19 -3.39 6.56 -14.09
C ALA A 19 -2.35 6.54 -12.96
N VAL A 20 -2.29 7.62 -12.17
CA VAL A 20 -1.37 7.70 -11.02
C VAL A 20 -2.12 8.17 -9.78
N VAL A 21 -2.11 7.37 -8.70
CA VAL A 21 -2.64 7.80 -7.40
C VAL A 21 -1.63 8.74 -6.74
N LYS A 22 -2.08 9.92 -6.32
CA LYS A 22 -1.28 10.89 -5.56
C LYS A 22 -1.45 10.71 -4.06
N HIS A 23 -2.68 10.44 -3.63
CA HIS A 23 -3.04 10.24 -2.24
C HIS A 23 -4.24 9.31 -2.15
N GLN A 24 -4.28 8.47 -1.12
CA GLN A 24 -5.41 7.59 -0.85
C GLN A 24 -5.80 7.67 0.63
N LYS A 25 -7.06 8.00 0.90
CA LYS A 25 -7.65 7.93 2.24
C LYS A 25 -8.52 6.69 2.34
N LEU A 26 -8.34 5.90 3.39
CA LEU A 26 -9.08 4.67 3.65
C LEU A 26 -9.78 4.77 5.01
N CYS A 27 -11.10 4.68 5.00
CA CYS A 27 -11.92 4.72 6.21
C CYS A 27 -12.71 3.41 6.34
N LEU A 28 -12.47 2.64 7.40
CA LEU A 28 -13.14 1.36 7.64
C LEU A 28 -13.83 1.34 9.00
N SER A 29 -15.03 0.76 9.03
CA SER A 29 -15.74 0.34 10.22
C SER A 29 -15.69 -1.18 10.31
N ILE A 30 -15.22 -1.68 11.45
CA ILE A 30 -14.93 -3.10 11.67
C ILE A 30 -15.79 -3.62 12.81
N ASP A 31 -16.63 -4.58 12.49
CA ASP A 31 -17.52 -5.28 13.43
C ASP A 31 -17.11 -6.76 13.45
N LEU A 32 -16.27 -7.13 14.43
CA LEU A 32 -15.74 -8.50 14.56
C LEU A 32 -16.83 -9.50 14.95
N GLU A 33 -17.82 -9.08 15.75
CA GLU A 33 -18.94 -9.94 16.18
C GLU A 33 -19.78 -10.37 14.98
N LYS A 34 -20.11 -9.42 14.09
CA LYS A 34 -20.87 -9.69 12.87
C LYS A 34 -20.00 -10.16 11.71
N ARG A 35 -18.67 -10.17 11.89
CA ARG A 35 -17.68 -10.36 10.82
C ARG A 35 -18.01 -9.49 9.61
N ARG A 36 -18.16 -8.18 9.83
CA ARG A 36 -18.45 -7.20 8.77
C ARG A 36 -17.42 -6.10 8.77
N ILE A 37 -16.95 -5.79 7.56
CA ILE A 37 -15.98 -4.73 7.30
C ILE A 37 -16.52 -3.93 6.14
N TYR A 38 -16.76 -2.65 6.36
CA TYR A 38 -17.35 -1.75 5.37
C TYR A 38 -16.82 -0.34 5.59
N GLY A 39 -16.92 0.49 4.57
CA GLY A 39 -16.47 1.85 4.64
C GLY A 39 -16.29 2.44 3.26
N TYR A 40 -15.37 3.38 3.15
CA TYR A 40 -15.10 4.08 1.90
C TYR A 40 -13.61 4.33 1.72
N THR A 41 -13.22 4.53 0.46
CA THR A 41 -11.89 5.04 0.11
C THR A 41 -12.03 6.26 -0.78
N GLU A 42 -11.14 7.24 -0.57
CA GLU A 42 -11.01 8.43 -1.40
C GLU A 42 -9.64 8.41 -2.07
N LEU A 43 -9.57 8.57 -3.38
CA LEU A 43 -8.33 8.57 -4.15
C LEU A 43 -8.21 9.86 -4.94
N GLU A 44 -7.10 10.56 -4.78
CA GLU A 44 -6.70 11.64 -5.68
C GLU A 44 -5.90 11.03 -6.84
N VAL A 45 -6.49 10.99 -8.03
CA VAL A 45 -5.93 10.27 -9.18
C VAL A 45 -5.69 11.21 -10.34
N VAL A 46 -4.48 11.20 -10.90
CA VAL A 46 -4.22 11.78 -12.23
C VAL A 46 -4.88 10.87 -13.26
N VAL A 47 -5.94 11.36 -13.90
CA VAL A 47 -6.74 10.56 -14.83
C VAL A 47 -6.08 10.56 -16.22
N PRO A 48 -5.93 9.37 -16.84
CA PRO A 48 -5.40 9.22 -18.19
C PRO A 48 -6.26 9.92 -19.24
N GLU A 49 -5.70 10.15 -20.44
CA GLU A 49 -6.41 10.85 -21.54
C GLU A 49 -7.69 10.13 -22.00
N ASN A 50 -7.75 8.81 -21.88
CA ASN A 50 -8.94 8.02 -22.20
C ASN A 50 -10.08 8.20 -21.18
N GLY A 51 -9.83 8.87 -20.05
CA GLY A 51 -10.82 9.15 -19.01
C GLY A 51 -11.24 7.94 -18.17
N ILE A 52 -10.53 6.80 -18.27
CA ILE A 52 -10.88 5.57 -17.55
C ILE A 52 -9.79 5.27 -16.52
N VAL A 53 -10.19 5.13 -15.25
CA VAL A 53 -9.29 4.70 -14.17
C VAL A 53 -9.59 3.24 -13.83
N GLY A 54 -8.56 2.39 -13.87
CA GLY A 54 -8.65 1.00 -13.44
C GLY A 54 -8.12 0.84 -12.01
N LEU A 55 -8.91 0.22 -11.14
CA LEU A 55 -8.52 -0.20 -9.80
C LEU A 55 -8.69 -1.71 -9.63
N HIS A 56 -8.04 -2.27 -8.61
CA HIS A 56 -8.22 -3.64 -8.17
C HIS A 56 -9.13 -3.69 -6.93
N ALA A 57 -10.18 -4.49 -6.98
CA ALA A 57 -11.20 -4.63 -5.95
C ALA A 57 -11.77 -6.06 -5.94
N ASP A 58 -10.95 -7.03 -5.52
CA ASP A 58 -11.35 -8.45 -5.50
C ASP A 58 -12.08 -8.78 -4.20
N ASN A 59 -13.13 -9.60 -4.26
CA ASN A 59 -13.92 -9.99 -3.08
C ASN A 59 -14.53 -8.81 -2.31
N LEU A 60 -14.72 -7.68 -3.00
CA LEU A 60 -15.39 -6.49 -2.52
C LEU A 60 -16.69 -6.32 -3.26
N MET A 61 -17.70 -5.81 -2.55
CA MET A 61 -18.92 -5.34 -3.16
C MET A 61 -18.89 -3.80 -3.14
N ILE A 62 -18.85 -3.20 -4.33
CA ILE A 62 -18.85 -1.76 -4.51
C ILE A 62 -20.29 -1.26 -4.53
N GLU A 63 -20.65 -0.41 -3.57
CA GLU A 63 -22.01 0.12 -3.43
C GLU A 63 -22.22 1.34 -4.33
N SER A 64 -21.23 2.24 -4.34
CA SER A 64 -21.33 3.53 -5.00
C SER A 64 -19.94 4.04 -5.40
N VAL A 65 -19.87 4.79 -6.50
CA VAL A 65 -18.65 5.49 -6.94
C VAL A 65 -19.01 6.92 -7.31
N MET A 66 -18.26 7.88 -6.76
CA MET A 66 -18.38 9.30 -7.06
C MET A 66 -17.05 9.85 -7.58
N VAL A 67 -17.10 10.74 -8.56
CA VAL A 67 -15.96 11.49 -9.11
C VAL A 67 -16.24 12.98 -8.95
N ASP A 68 -15.36 13.68 -8.25
CA ASP A 68 -15.50 15.10 -7.87
C ASP A 68 -16.85 15.42 -7.19
N GLY A 69 -17.36 14.48 -6.40
CA GLY A 69 -18.65 14.58 -5.68
C GLY A 69 -19.89 14.29 -6.52
N GLY A 70 -19.76 13.99 -7.82
CA GLY A 70 -20.86 13.54 -8.67
C GLY A 70 -20.87 12.02 -8.85
N PRO A 71 -22.02 11.36 -9.02
CA PRO A 71 -22.08 9.91 -9.27
C PRO A 71 -21.38 9.57 -10.60
N ALA A 72 -20.57 8.51 -10.60
CA ALA A 72 -19.83 8.06 -11.77
C ALA A 72 -20.28 6.67 -12.22
N ARG A 73 -20.16 6.40 -13.52
CA ARG A 73 -20.37 5.04 -14.06
C ARG A 73 -19.13 4.20 -13.81
N PHE A 74 -19.33 2.96 -13.41
CA PHE A 74 -18.26 2.00 -13.21
C PHE A 74 -18.70 0.59 -13.63
N GLU A 75 -17.73 -0.25 -13.98
CA GLU A 75 -17.92 -1.65 -14.34
C GLU A 75 -16.97 -2.52 -13.52
N ILE A 76 -17.46 -3.68 -13.08
CA ILE A 76 -16.68 -4.65 -12.31
C ILE A 76 -16.60 -5.98 -13.05
N PHE A 77 -15.38 -6.46 -13.26
CA PHE A 77 -15.07 -7.70 -13.96
C PHE A 77 -14.40 -8.69 -13.01
N PRO A 78 -15.14 -9.54 -12.29
CA PRO A 78 -14.53 -10.45 -11.33
C PRO A 78 -13.50 -11.36 -11.98
N HIS A 79 -12.29 -11.43 -11.40
CA HIS A 79 -11.22 -12.32 -11.87
C HIS A 79 -11.60 -13.81 -11.74
N TYR A 80 -12.53 -14.15 -10.85
CA TYR A 80 -13.00 -15.52 -10.64
C TYR A 80 -14.14 -15.85 -11.60
N GLN A 81 -13.82 -16.02 -12.88
CA GLN A 81 -14.72 -16.73 -13.79
C GLN A 81 -14.44 -18.22 -13.69
N GLN A 82 -15.47 -18.99 -13.34
CA GLN A 82 -15.45 -20.45 -13.33
C GLN A 82 -15.25 -20.90 -14.77
N MET A 83 -14.00 -21.16 -15.14
CA MET A 83 -13.66 -21.52 -16.51
C MET A 83 -14.12 -22.97 -16.77
N ASP A 84 -14.85 -23.19 -17.86
CA ASP A 84 -15.31 -24.53 -18.27
C ASP A 84 -14.14 -25.53 -18.31
N SER A 85 -14.37 -26.70 -17.70
CA SER A 85 -13.36 -27.71 -17.39
C SER A 85 -12.96 -28.57 -18.58
N ASP A 86 -13.80 -28.64 -19.60
CA ASP A 86 -13.81 -29.83 -20.46
C ASP A 86 -12.75 -29.78 -21.58
N ASP A 87 -12.39 -28.59 -22.07
CA ASP A 87 -11.44 -28.45 -23.20
C ASP A 87 -9.96 -28.27 -22.78
N ARG A 88 -9.67 -27.96 -21.51
CA ARG A 88 -8.30 -27.60 -21.07
C ARG A 88 -7.37 -28.78 -20.83
N TRP A 89 -7.92 -29.98 -20.69
CA TRP A 89 -7.15 -31.19 -20.37
C TRP A 89 -7.09 -32.19 -21.51
N CYS A 90 -7.67 -31.86 -22.68
CA CYS A 90 -7.77 -32.77 -23.83
C CYS A 90 -6.42 -33.21 -24.42
N SER A 91 -5.34 -32.47 -24.15
CA SER A 91 -3.98 -32.76 -24.63
C SER A 91 -3.08 -33.47 -23.61
N VAL A 92 -3.61 -33.87 -22.46
CA VAL A 92 -2.81 -34.52 -21.41
C VAL A 92 -2.63 -36.01 -21.70
N SER A 93 -1.39 -36.41 -21.96
CA SER A 93 -1.00 -37.80 -22.28
C SER A 93 0.04 -38.38 -21.31
N SER A 94 0.60 -37.54 -20.44
CA SER A 94 1.66 -37.88 -19.48
C SER A 94 1.69 -36.90 -18.30
N ALA A 95 2.40 -37.26 -17.23
CA ALA A 95 2.62 -36.37 -16.08
C ALA A 95 3.29 -35.04 -16.47
N ASN A 96 4.24 -35.06 -17.42
CA ASN A 96 4.90 -33.84 -17.91
C ASN A 96 3.90 -32.93 -18.64
N SER A 97 3.11 -33.49 -19.57
CA SER A 97 2.07 -32.70 -20.27
C SER A 97 0.99 -32.17 -19.32
N ALA A 98 0.70 -32.89 -18.22
CA ALA A 98 -0.20 -32.42 -17.19
C ALA A 98 0.39 -31.22 -16.42
N ALA A 99 1.69 -31.28 -16.09
CA ALA A 99 2.40 -30.20 -15.45
C ALA A 99 2.50 -28.96 -16.35
N ASP A 100 2.79 -29.14 -17.63
CA ASP A 100 2.85 -28.04 -18.60
C ASP A 100 1.47 -27.38 -18.78
N ALA A 101 0.41 -28.19 -18.90
CA ALA A 101 -0.96 -27.69 -18.99
C ALA A 101 -1.36 -26.92 -17.71
N ALA A 102 -1.09 -27.48 -16.53
CA ALA A 102 -1.37 -26.82 -15.25
C ALA A 102 -0.57 -25.52 -15.10
N GLY A 103 0.70 -25.51 -15.47
CA GLY A 103 1.55 -24.33 -15.45
C GLY A 103 1.04 -23.23 -16.38
N SER A 104 0.66 -23.58 -17.61
CA SER A 104 0.06 -22.64 -18.57
C SER A 104 -1.25 -22.04 -18.04
N VAL A 105 -2.14 -22.86 -17.49
CA VAL A 105 -3.39 -22.39 -16.88
C VAL A 105 -3.12 -21.46 -15.69
N TYR A 106 -2.15 -21.80 -14.84
CA TYR A 106 -1.78 -20.99 -13.70
C TYR A 106 -1.22 -19.62 -14.11
N VAL A 107 -0.30 -19.58 -15.08
CA VAL A 107 0.28 -18.33 -15.61
C VAL A 107 -0.82 -17.46 -16.24
N SER A 108 -1.73 -18.05 -17.03
CA SER A 108 -2.86 -17.30 -17.60
C SER A 108 -3.78 -16.71 -16.54
N CYS A 109 -4.06 -17.44 -15.45
CA CYS A 109 -4.79 -16.90 -14.30
C CYS A 109 -4.04 -15.74 -13.63
N LEU A 110 -2.71 -15.87 -13.45
CA LEU A 110 -1.89 -14.81 -12.86
C LEU A 110 -1.84 -13.54 -13.71
N GLU A 111 -1.81 -13.67 -15.04
CA GLU A 111 -1.86 -12.55 -15.98
C GLU A 111 -3.22 -11.85 -15.94
N ARG A 112 -4.30 -12.62 -15.85
CA ARG A 112 -5.66 -12.06 -15.70
C ARG A 112 -5.79 -11.23 -14.42
N GLU A 113 -5.24 -11.71 -13.31
CA GLU A 113 -5.21 -10.99 -12.03
C GLU A 113 -4.37 -9.70 -12.06
N LEU A 114 -3.45 -9.50 -13.02
CA LEU A 114 -2.72 -8.24 -13.09
C LEU A 114 -3.62 -7.09 -13.57
N VAL A 115 -4.63 -7.40 -14.38
CA VAL A 115 -5.51 -6.41 -14.98
C VAL A 115 -6.44 -5.81 -13.91
N PRO A 116 -6.67 -4.49 -13.89
CA PRO A 116 -7.68 -3.90 -13.01
C PRO A 116 -9.08 -4.46 -13.30
N ASN A 117 -9.81 -4.84 -12.25
CA ASN A 117 -11.17 -5.36 -12.38
C ASN A 117 -12.28 -4.34 -12.10
N LEU A 118 -11.96 -3.17 -11.54
CA LEU A 118 -12.90 -2.07 -11.34
C LEU A 118 -12.52 -0.92 -12.28
N LEU A 119 -13.36 -0.67 -13.30
CA LEU A 119 -13.14 0.40 -14.26
C LEU A 119 -14.10 1.56 -13.96
N ILE A 120 -13.56 2.76 -13.77
CA ILE A 120 -14.32 3.96 -13.40
C ILE A 120 -14.22 4.98 -14.52
N MET A 121 -15.37 5.42 -15.04
CA MET A 121 -15.45 6.45 -16.07
C MET A 121 -15.38 7.84 -15.42
N CYS A 122 -14.25 8.51 -15.60
CA CYS A 122 -13.95 9.82 -15.00
C CYS A 122 -14.16 10.99 -15.97
N SER A 123 -14.38 10.73 -17.26
CA SER A 123 -14.73 11.76 -18.23
C SER A 123 -16.22 12.09 -18.15
N SER A 124 -16.54 13.35 -17.90
CA SER A 124 -17.81 13.91 -18.36
C SER A 124 -17.76 13.90 -19.89
N GLU A 125 -18.82 13.45 -20.57
CA GLU A 125 -18.92 13.62 -22.02
C GLU A 125 -18.69 15.10 -22.35
N VAL A 126 -17.51 15.43 -22.89
CA VAL A 126 -17.27 16.75 -23.47
C VAL A 126 -18.07 16.78 -24.76
N VAL A 127 -19.34 17.21 -24.65
CA VAL A 127 -20.12 17.62 -25.81
C VAL A 127 -19.35 18.76 -26.46
N LYS A 128 -18.57 18.44 -27.50
CA LYS A 128 -17.94 19.46 -28.34
C LYS A 128 -19.06 20.38 -28.84
N PRO A 129 -18.99 21.70 -28.64
CA PRO A 129 -19.98 22.59 -29.22
C PRO A 129 -19.91 22.42 -30.74
N VAL A 130 -21.02 21.97 -31.33
CA VAL A 130 -21.20 22.03 -32.79
C VAL A 130 -21.04 23.50 -33.18
N PRO A 131 -20.13 23.86 -34.09
CA PRO A 131 -20.04 25.25 -34.54
C PRO A 131 -21.32 25.57 -35.31
N LYS A 132 -22.21 26.35 -34.69
CA LYS A 132 -23.32 26.98 -35.39
C LYS A 132 -22.72 27.97 -36.39
N GLN A 133 -23.02 27.76 -37.67
CA GLN A 133 -22.76 28.71 -38.74
C GLN A 133 -23.37 30.08 -38.38
N PRO A 134 -22.68 31.20 -38.62
CA PRO A 134 -23.28 32.51 -38.44
C PRO A 134 -24.15 32.86 -39.65
N GLU A 135 -25.48 32.83 -39.48
CA GLU A 135 -26.39 33.59 -40.34
C GLU A 135 -26.54 35.03 -39.85
N GLN A 136 -26.58 35.91 -40.83
CA GLN A 136 -26.32 37.33 -40.80
C GLN A 136 -27.46 38.14 -40.18
N THR A 137 -27.13 39.22 -39.49
CA THR A 137 -27.98 40.42 -39.45
C THR A 137 -27.11 41.69 -39.41
N GLY A 138 -27.18 42.47 -40.49
CA GLY A 138 -27.17 43.94 -40.49
C GLY A 138 -25.86 44.70 -40.23
N GLN A 139 -25.20 45.11 -41.32
CA GLN A 139 -24.48 46.40 -41.43
C GLN A 139 -25.46 47.57 -41.14
N GLU A 140 -25.07 48.80 -40.77
CA GLU A 140 -24.04 49.73 -41.28
C GLU A 140 -23.66 50.71 -40.13
N ASN A 141 -22.54 51.44 -40.04
CA ASN A 141 -21.68 52.19 -40.95
C ASN A 141 -20.31 52.31 -40.24
N GLY A 142 -19.14 52.23 -40.87
CA GLY A 142 -18.57 53.30 -41.68
C GLY A 142 -17.12 53.59 -41.24
N THR A 143 -16.18 53.11 -42.05
CA THR A 143 -14.85 53.68 -42.39
C THR A 143 -13.69 53.67 -41.36
N GLN A 144 -12.57 53.17 -41.90
CA GLN A 144 -11.24 52.88 -41.38
C GLN A 144 -10.54 53.98 -40.55
N ILE A 145 -9.76 53.54 -39.55
CA ILE A 145 -8.61 54.24 -38.98
C ILE A 145 -7.40 53.30 -39.02
N SER A 146 -6.29 53.79 -39.57
CA SER A 146 -4.95 53.26 -39.38
C SER A 146 -4.18 54.06 -38.32
N SER A 147 -3.21 53.37 -37.71
CA SER A 147 -2.02 53.85 -37.00
C SER A 147 -2.12 54.40 -35.57
N GLU A 148 -1.32 53.71 -34.72
CA GLU A 148 -0.50 54.17 -33.58
C GLU A 148 -1.17 54.58 -32.26
N SER A 149 -0.83 53.86 -31.20
CA SER A 149 -0.19 54.48 -30.03
C SER A 149 0.46 53.47 -29.09
N LYS A 150 1.67 53.85 -28.68
CA LYS A 150 2.52 53.28 -27.64
C LYS A 150 1.75 53.15 -26.33
N GLN A 151 1.90 52.02 -25.64
CA GLN A 151 1.57 51.93 -24.22
C GLN A 151 2.82 51.80 -23.35
N VAL A 152 2.79 52.65 -22.35
CA VAL A 152 3.79 52.96 -21.34
C VAL A 152 3.96 51.77 -20.39
N THR A 153 5.21 51.42 -20.14
CA THR A 153 5.62 50.45 -19.11
C THR A 153 5.35 51.03 -17.73
N VAL A 154 4.36 50.48 -17.02
CA VAL A 154 4.24 50.63 -15.57
C VAL A 154 4.61 49.28 -14.96
N VAL A 155 5.75 49.26 -14.28
CA VAL A 155 6.26 48.12 -13.53
C VAL A 155 5.55 48.10 -12.18
N THR A 156 4.70 47.10 -11.95
CA THR A 156 4.31 46.67 -10.60
C THR A 156 4.16 45.15 -10.56
N GLU A 157 4.96 44.56 -9.67
CA GLU A 157 4.98 43.19 -9.14
C GLU A 157 3.78 42.28 -9.48
N SER A 158 4.03 41.25 -10.29
CA SER A 158 3.15 40.10 -10.44
C SER A 158 3.97 38.81 -10.58
N THR A 159 4.83 38.57 -9.59
CA THR A 159 5.53 37.28 -9.43
C THR A 159 4.67 36.25 -8.67
N TYR A 160 3.51 36.67 -8.15
CA TYR A 160 2.57 35.81 -7.42
C TYR A 160 1.54 35.11 -8.33
N VAL A 161 1.32 35.60 -9.55
CA VAL A 161 0.37 35.02 -10.51
C VAL A 161 1.03 33.91 -11.36
N SER A 162 2.35 33.91 -11.48
CA SER A 162 3.09 32.92 -12.28
C SER A 162 3.27 31.56 -11.60
N ILE A 163 2.93 31.42 -10.31
CA ILE A 163 2.96 30.13 -9.59
C ILE A 163 1.62 29.38 -9.77
N ASN A 164 0.51 30.09 -9.94
CA ASN A 164 -0.79 29.47 -10.26
C ASN A 164 -0.98 29.13 -11.75
N MET A 165 -0.08 29.59 -12.62
CA MET A 165 -0.11 29.29 -14.06
C MET A 165 0.77 28.08 -14.46
N LEU A 166 1.44 27.46 -13.48
CA LEU A 166 2.10 26.15 -13.61
C LEU A 166 1.26 25.00 -13.02
N CYS A 167 0.10 25.29 -12.44
CA CYS A 167 -0.83 24.31 -11.86
C CYS A 167 -2.00 23.93 -12.82
N TRP A 168 -1.79 24.10 -14.13
CA TRP A 168 -2.76 23.74 -15.17
C TRP A 168 -2.22 22.66 -16.12
N VAL A 169 -1.75 21.50 -15.63
CA VAL A 169 -1.58 20.32 -16.52
C VAL A 169 -1.62 18.96 -15.77
N GLN A 170 -2.43 18.78 -14.72
CA GLN A 170 -2.75 17.42 -14.27
C GLN A 170 -4.26 17.31 -14.09
N ASN A 171 -4.89 16.41 -14.86
CA ASN A 171 -6.31 16.07 -14.77
C ASN A 171 -6.56 15.25 -13.49
N VAL A 172 -6.33 15.86 -12.32
CA VAL A 172 -6.52 15.22 -11.02
C VAL A 172 -8.00 15.19 -10.70
N LYS A 173 -8.51 14.01 -10.36
CA LYS A 173 -9.89 13.76 -9.95
C LYS A 173 -9.92 13.15 -8.56
N LEU A 174 -10.93 13.51 -7.78
CA LEU A 174 -11.20 12.87 -6.49
C LEU A 174 -12.22 11.76 -6.70
N ILE A 175 -11.80 10.50 -6.52
CA ILE A 175 -12.65 9.33 -6.64
C ILE A 175 -13.02 8.86 -5.23
N HIS A 176 -14.31 8.80 -4.91
CA HIS A 176 -14.83 8.26 -3.67
C HIS A 176 -15.58 6.95 -3.96
N ILE A 177 -15.28 5.90 -3.21
CA ILE A 177 -15.85 4.55 -3.42
C ILE A 177 -16.37 4.01 -2.09
N ASP A 178 -17.66 3.75 -2.02
CA ASP A 178 -18.30 3.03 -0.92
C ASP A 178 -18.24 1.53 -1.19
N PHE A 179 -17.81 0.75 -0.20
CA PHE A 179 -17.69 -0.69 -0.36
C PHE A 179 -17.80 -1.46 0.95
N TRP A 180 -18.01 -2.76 0.83
CA TRP A 180 -17.88 -3.71 1.92
C TRP A 180 -17.19 -5.00 1.46
N VAL A 181 -16.56 -5.69 2.40
CA VAL A 181 -15.79 -6.91 2.15
C VAL A 181 -16.75 -8.10 2.10
N GLU A 182 -16.88 -8.74 0.95
CA GLU A 182 -17.75 -9.90 0.74
C GLU A 182 -17.08 -11.19 1.23
N LYS A 183 -15.83 -11.45 0.81
CA LYS A 183 -15.07 -12.65 1.21
C LYS A 183 -13.80 -12.30 1.97
N ILE A 184 -13.96 -12.27 3.28
CA ILE A 184 -12.94 -11.83 4.25
C ILE A 184 -11.67 -12.67 4.16
N GLU A 185 -11.80 -14.00 4.09
CA GLU A 185 -10.72 -14.99 4.26
C GLU A 185 -9.52 -14.87 3.30
N THR A 186 -9.66 -14.07 2.23
CA THR A 186 -8.63 -13.90 1.21
C THR A 186 -7.62 -12.80 1.55
N GLY A 187 -8.07 -11.67 2.07
CA GLY A 187 -7.22 -10.53 2.43
C GLY A 187 -7.14 -10.29 3.95
N ILE A 188 -8.10 -10.80 4.71
CA ILE A 188 -8.23 -10.58 6.14
C ILE A 188 -8.48 -11.92 6.83
N HIS A 189 -7.79 -12.13 7.95
CA HIS A 189 -8.00 -13.30 8.79
C HIS A 189 -8.62 -12.86 10.11
N ILE A 190 -9.73 -13.50 10.47
CA ILE A 190 -10.46 -13.26 11.71
C ILE A 190 -10.66 -14.58 12.45
N GLU A 191 -10.19 -14.64 13.70
CA GLU A 191 -10.55 -15.71 14.64
C GLU A 191 -10.82 -15.10 16.01
N LYS A 192 -11.94 -15.49 16.61
CA LYS A 192 -12.43 -14.93 17.89
C LYS A 192 -12.45 -13.39 17.79
N ASP A 193 -11.75 -12.70 18.68
CA ASP A 193 -11.65 -11.25 18.75
C ASP A 193 -10.35 -10.70 18.14
N VAL A 194 -9.67 -11.49 17.30
CA VAL A 194 -8.42 -11.10 16.64
C VAL A 194 -8.63 -11.04 15.13
N MET A 195 -8.26 -9.92 14.54
CA MET A 195 -8.26 -9.68 13.11
C MET A 195 -6.89 -9.17 12.67
N HIS A 196 -6.39 -9.62 11.52
CA HIS A 196 -5.26 -8.98 10.85
C HIS A 196 -5.35 -9.12 9.33
N THR A 197 -4.69 -8.21 8.61
CA THR A 197 -4.56 -8.26 7.15
C THR A 197 -3.43 -9.18 6.72
N ASN A 198 -3.61 -9.81 5.56
CA ASN A 198 -2.57 -10.50 4.84
C ASN A 198 -1.93 -9.53 3.85
N ASN A 199 -0.61 -9.31 3.96
CA ASN A 199 0.13 -8.40 3.10
C ASN A 199 0.98 -9.15 2.05
N GLN A 200 0.63 -10.39 1.77
CA GLN A 200 1.19 -11.09 0.62
C GLN A 200 0.80 -10.40 -0.68
N ILE A 201 1.51 -10.75 -1.74
CA ILE A 201 1.29 -10.27 -3.10
C ILE A 201 -0.20 -10.42 -3.45
N ARG A 202 -0.80 -9.33 -3.97
CA ARG A 202 -2.20 -9.25 -4.43
C ARG A 202 -3.27 -9.42 -3.36
N ARG A 203 -2.95 -9.13 -2.09
CA ARG A 203 -3.93 -9.22 -0.98
C ARG A 203 -4.52 -7.88 -0.56
N ALA A 204 -3.88 -6.74 -0.86
CA ALA A 204 -4.41 -5.41 -0.56
C ALA A 204 -5.78 -5.17 -1.22
N ARG A 205 -5.88 -5.51 -2.52
CA ARG A 205 -7.12 -5.46 -3.31
C ARG A 205 -8.28 -6.30 -2.75
N CYS A 206 -8.02 -7.22 -1.81
CA CYS A 206 -9.03 -8.09 -1.22
C CYS A 206 -9.76 -7.46 -0.03
N TRP A 207 -9.35 -6.27 0.42
CA TRP A 207 -9.98 -5.60 1.56
C TRP A 207 -10.18 -4.10 1.40
N PHE A 208 -9.63 -3.48 0.36
CA PHE A 208 -10.02 -2.15 -0.11
C PHE A 208 -9.70 -1.95 -1.60
N PRO A 209 -10.44 -1.09 -2.33
CA PRO A 209 -10.12 -0.76 -3.72
C PRO A 209 -8.81 0.03 -3.82
N CYS A 210 -7.87 -0.43 -4.64
CA CYS A 210 -6.57 0.25 -4.81
C CYS A 210 -5.94 -0.05 -6.18
N MET A 211 -4.96 0.77 -6.58
CA MET A 211 -4.03 0.37 -7.65
C MET A 211 -2.96 -0.54 -7.04
N ASP A 212 -3.13 -1.85 -7.20
CA ASP A 212 -2.28 -2.87 -6.58
C ASP A 212 -1.14 -3.26 -7.53
N ASP A 213 -0.24 -2.30 -7.72
CA ASP A 213 1.01 -2.39 -8.48
C ASP A 213 2.15 -1.83 -7.63
N SER A 214 3.31 -2.51 -7.61
CA SER A 214 4.49 -2.09 -6.85
C SER A 214 5.06 -0.73 -7.28
N SER A 215 4.83 -0.32 -8.52
CA SER A 215 5.24 0.98 -9.07
C SER A 215 4.34 2.13 -8.61
N GLN A 216 3.07 1.83 -8.31
CA GLN A 216 2.07 2.80 -7.85
C GLN A 216 2.25 3.04 -6.35
N ARG A 217 2.84 4.21 -6.02
CA ARG A 217 3.14 4.59 -4.64
C ARG A 217 2.51 5.93 -4.30
N CYS A 218 1.79 5.99 -3.19
CA CYS A 218 1.12 7.20 -2.74
C CYS A 218 1.17 7.32 -1.21
N CYS A 219 0.84 8.52 -0.72
CA CYS A 219 0.63 8.76 0.70
C CYS A 219 -0.75 8.28 1.12
N PHE A 220 -0.89 7.93 2.40
CA PHE A 220 -2.14 7.39 2.94
C PHE A 220 -2.58 8.09 4.21
N ASP A 221 -3.88 8.36 4.29
CA ASP A 221 -4.58 8.67 5.53
C ASP A 221 -5.51 7.49 5.85
N LEU A 222 -5.36 6.90 7.03
CA LEU A 222 -6.07 5.68 7.41
C LEU A 222 -6.93 5.93 8.64
N GLU A 223 -8.19 5.53 8.60
CA GLU A 223 -9.14 5.67 9.69
C GLU A 223 -9.81 4.31 9.96
N PHE A 224 -9.67 3.82 11.19
CA PHE A 224 -10.21 2.53 11.58
C PHE A 224 -11.10 2.66 12.80
N THR A 225 -12.39 2.37 12.62
CA THR A 225 -13.40 2.39 13.67
C THR A 225 -13.66 0.97 14.16
N VAL A 226 -13.46 0.72 15.45
CA VAL A 226 -13.57 -0.58 16.12
C VAL A 226 -14.39 -0.48 17.41
N ALA A 227 -14.77 -1.62 17.99
CA ALA A 227 -15.40 -1.66 19.31
C ALA A 227 -14.46 -1.11 20.41
N ASN A 228 -15.02 -0.50 21.45
CA ASN A 228 -14.25 0.19 22.51
C ASN A 228 -13.24 -0.71 23.26
N ASN A 229 -13.48 -2.01 23.35
CA ASN A 229 -12.58 -2.99 23.98
C ASN A 229 -11.42 -3.43 23.07
N LEU A 230 -11.40 -3.02 21.81
CA LEU A 230 -10.39 -3.39 20.82
C LEU A 230 -9.45 -2.22 20.53
N VAL A 231 -8.26 -2.56 20.03
CA VAL A 231 -7.23 -1.63 19.57
C VAL A 231 -6.95 -1.94 18.11
N ALA A 232 -6.98 -0.90 17.26
CA ALA A 232 -6.56 -0.98 15.87
C ALA A 232 -5.12 -0.48 15.72
N ALA A 233 -4.19 -1.38 15.40
CA ALA A 233 -2.80 -1.09 15.08
C ALA A 233 -2.60 -1.15 13.57
N SER A 234 -2.08 -0.08 12.98
CA SER A 234 -1.87 0.01 11.53
C SER A 234 -0.53 0.65 11.18
N THR A 235 -0.23 0.61 9.89
CA THR A 235 0.88 1.24 9.20
C THR A 235 0.85 2.77 9.39
N GLY A 236 2.02 3.36 9.68
CA GLY A 236 2.19 4.81 9.82
C GLY A 236 2.18 5.32 11.26
N THR A 237 2.06 6.64 11.40
CA THR A 237 2.05 7.31 12.71
C THR A 237 0.62 7.54 13.17
N LEU A 238 0.29 7.12 14.40
CA LEU A 238 -0.99 7.41 15.04
C LEU A 238 -1.09 8.91 15.34
N MET A 239 -2.04 9.59 14.72
CA MET A 239 -2.25 11.03 14.88
C MET A 239 -3.10 11.34 16.10
N TYR A 240 -4.27 10.71 16.18
CA TYR A 240 -5.21 10.85 17.29
C TYR A 240 -6.20 9.68 17.31
N GLN A 241 -6.89 9.55 18.44
CA GLN A 241 -7.99 8.62 18.64
C GLN A 241 -9.25 9.38 19.04
N VAL A 242 -10.38 8.99 18.49
CA VAL A 242 -11.70 9.58 18.80
C VAL A 242 -12.57 8.50 19.39
N LEU A 243 -13.22 8.80 20.53
CA LEU A 243 -14.26 7.95 21.09
C LEU A 243 -15.61 8.49 20.59
N SER A 244 -16.36 7.63 19.90
CA SER A 244 -17.72 7.95 19.47
C SER A 244 -18.69 7.95 20.65
N ASN A 245 -19.74 8.77 20.55
CA ASN A 245 -20.84 8.85 21.49
C ASN A 245 -21.97 7.85 21.16
N ASP A 246 -21.73 6.87 20.29
CA ASP A 246 -22.67 5.80 19.97
C ASP A 246 -22.95 4.90 21.18
N ASP A 247 -24.08 4.17 21.16
CA ASP A 247 -24.40 3.11 22.12
C ASP A 247 -24.54 1.77 21.38
N PRO A 248 -23.58 0.83 21.51
CA PRO A 248 -22.36 0.89 22.32
C PRO A 248 -21.25 1.79 21.73
N PRO A 249 -20.35 2.33 22.57
CA PRO A 249 -19.30 3.25 22.12
C PRO A 249 -18.27 2.55 21.23
N ARG A 250 -17.81 3.28 20.20
CA ARG A 250 -16.79 2.85 19.24
C ARG A 250 -15.56 3.76 19.32
N LYS A 251 -14.38 3.21 19.01
CA LYS A 251 -13.11 3.95 18.94
C LYS A 251 -12.66 4.05 17.50
N THR A 252 -12.26 5.25 17.10
CA THR A 252 -11.72 5.54 15.78
C THR A 252 -10.25 5.92 15.91
N TYR A 253 -9.38 5.19 15.23
CA TYR A 253 -7.94 5.42 15.19
C TYR A 253 -7.56 6.05 13.85
N VAL A 254 -6.89 7.21 13.89
CA VAL A 254 -6.46 7.92 12.68
C VAL A 254 -4.94 7.83 12.55
N TYR A 255 -4.48 7.14 11.50
CA TYR A 255 -3.07 6.99 11.15
C TYR A 255 -2.75 7.77 9.88
N ARG A 256 -1.49 8.20 9.76
CA ARG A 256 -0.98 8.88 8.57
C ARG A 256 0.35 8.30 8.13
N ILE A 257 0.50 8.09 6.83
CA ILE A 257 1.74 7.68 6.17
C ILE A 257 2.10 8.78 5.18
N SER A 258 3.12 9.57 5.52
CA SER A 258 3.58 10.69 4.69
C SER A 258 4.63 10.30 3.65
N VAL A 259 5.14 9.07 3.72
CA VAL A 259 6.11 8.53 2.77
C VAL A 259 5.33 7.70 1.73
N PRO A 260 5.51 7.94 0.42
CA PRO A 260 4.82 7.17 -0.60
C PRO A 260 5.15 5.68 -0.53
N VAL A 261 4.13 4.84 -0.39
CA VAL A 261 4.27 3.37 -0.36
C VAL A 261 3.24 2.73 -1.29
N ALA A 262 3.50 1.50 -1.73
CA ALA A 262 2.54 0.70 -2.47
C ALA A 262 1.42 0.19 -1.54
N ALA A 263 0.23 -0.03 -2.09
CA ALA A 263 -0.95 -0.47 -1.33
C ALA A 263 -0.72 -1.78 -0.56
N GLN A 264 0.13 -2.68 -1.09
CA GLN A 264 0.52 -3.94 -0.42
C GLN A 264 1.15 -3.77 0.96
N TRP A 265 1.72 -2.59 1.27
CA TRP A 265 2.37 -2.32 2.55
C TRP A 265 1.43 -1.76 3.61
N ILE A 266 0.15 -1.53 3.28
CA ILE A 266 -0.87 -1.14 4.24
C ILE A 266 -1.29 -2.37 5.03
N SER A 267 -1.14 -2.28 6.35
CA SER A 267 -1.37 -3.38 7.29
C SER A 267 -2.32 -2.94 8.38
N LEU A 268 -3.13 -3.87 8.86
CA LEU A 268 -4.01 -3.62 9.99
C LEU A 268 -4.08 -4.86 10.86
N ALA A 269 -3.98 -4.67 12.17
CA ALA A 269 -4.27 -5.68 13.18
C ALA A 269 -5.24 -5.08 14.21
N VAL A 270 -6.32 -5.80 14.50
CA VAL A 270 -7.35 -5.40 15.47
C VAL A 270 -7.53 -6.53 16.48
N ALA A 271 -7.31 -6.24 17.76
CA ALA A 271 -7.50 -7.21 18.84
C ALA A 271 -7.64 -6.47 20.19
N PRO A 272 -7.96 -7.16 21.31
CA PRO A 272 -7.83 -6.60 22.65
C PRO A 272 -6.33 -6.51 23.05
N PHE A 273 -5.59 -5.68 22.31
CA PHE A 273 -4.15 -5.53 22.50
C PHE A 273 -3.79 -4.64 23.68
N GLU A 274 -2.61 -4.91 24.22
CA GLU A 274 -1.89 -4.00 25.10
C GLU A 274 -0.72 -3.37 24.36
N ILE A 275 -0.48 -2.09 24.62
CA ILE A 275 0.54 -1.28 23.96
C ILE A 275 1.70 -1.06 24.93
N PHE A 276 2.91 -1.41 24.49
CA PHE A 276 4.15 -1.31 25.24
C PHE A 276 5.17 -0.47 24.46
N PRO A 277 5.30 0.83 24.78
CA PRO A 277 6.39 1.65 24.25
C PRO A 277 7.75 1.09 24.67
N ASP A 278 8.74 1.17 23.78
CA ASP A 278 10.12 0.80 24.12
C ASP A 278 10.69 1.77 25.18
N ARG A 279 11.53 1.24 26.08
CA ARG A 279 12.08 2.01 27.22
C ARG A 279 13.19 2.98 26.82
N HIS A 280 13.87 2.72 25.71
CA HIS A 280 15.05 3.45 25.27
C HIS A 280 14.79 4.29 24.02
N ASN A 281 13.80 3.93 23.20
CA ASN A 281 13.45 4.64 21.99
C ASN A 281 11.92 4.81 21.84
N ASN A 282 11.43 6.03 22.07
CA ASN A 282 10.00 6.37 21.98
C ASN A 282 9.42 6.22 20.56
N LEU A 283 10.24 6.03 19.53
CA LEU A 283 9.79 5.77 18.16
C LEU A 283 9.36 4.32 17.96
N ILE A 284 9.70 3.42 18.89
CA ILE A 284 9.39 2.00 18.81
C ILE A 284 8.23 1.67 19.74
N THR A 285 7.23 0.98 19.20
CA THR A 285 6.08 0.49 19.96
C THR A 285 5.90 -1.01 19.74
N HIS A 286 5.65 -1.74 20.82
CA HIS A 286 5.35 -3.17 20.77
C HIS A 286 3.92 -3.39 21.21
N ILE A 287 3.22 -4.28 20.54
CA ILE A 287 1.80 -4.54 20.76
C ILE A 287 1.61 -6.05 20.83
N CYS A 288 0.98 -6.54 21.90
CA CYS A 288 0.66 -7.96 22.03
C CYS A 288 -0.65 -8.17 22.78
N LEU A 289 -1.14 -9.42 22.77
CA LEU A 289 -2.22 -9.83 23.66
C LEU A 289 -1.72 -9.90 25.12
N LEU A 290 -2.59 -9.55 26.07
CA LEU A 290 -2.27 -9.48 27.51
C LEU A 290 -1.56 -10.75 28.05
N ALA A 291 -1.97 -11.93 27.57
CA ALA A 291 -1.39 -13.21 27.98
C ALA A 291 0.12 -13.35 27.69
N ASN A 292 0.65 -12.56 26.75
CA ASN A 292 2.05 -12.62 26.32
C ASN A 292 2.90 -11.43 26.81
N SER A 293 2.33 -10.54 27.62
CA SER A 293 2.98 -9.30 28.10
C SER A 293 4.32 -9.55 28.83
N SER A 294 4.40 -10.60 29.67
CA SER A 294 5.61 -10.94 30.41
C SER A 294 6.77 -11.38 29.49
N LYS A 295 6.46 -12.22 28.50
CA LYS A 295 7.44 -12.71 27.50
C LYS A 295 7.91 -11.61 26.57
N LEU A 296 7.02 -10.68 26.23
CA LEU A 296 7.31 -9.58 25.32
C LEU A 296 8.50 -8.75 25.80
N GLN A 297 8.50 -8.33 27.07
CA GLN A 297 9.53 -7.43 27.62
C GLN A 297 10.95 -8.00 27.48
N ASN A 298 11.11 -9.30 27.73
CA ASN A 298 12.39 -9.99 27.58
C ASN A 298 12.80 -10.14 26.11
N THR A 299 11.82 -10.41 25.25
CA THR A 299 12.05 -10.66 23.82
C THR A 299 12.52 -9.41 23.07
N VAL A 300 11.88 -8.26 23.32
CA VAL A 300 12.07 -7.05 22.50
C VAL A 300 13.13 -6.09 23.02
N GLY A 301 13.67 -6.30 24.23
CA GLY A 301 14.55 -5.34 24.90
C GLY A 301 15.83 -4.95 24.14
N PHE A 302 16.26 -5.74 23.15
CA PHE A 302 17.42 -5.43 22.32
C PHE A 302 17.10 -4.55 21.10
N LEU A 303 15.82 -4.35 20.76
CA LEU A 303 15.44 -3.80 19.46
C LEU A 303 15.92 -2.36 19.26
N HIS A 304 15.90 -1.54 20.31
CA HIS A 304 16.44 -0.18 20.27
C HIS A 304 17.93 -0.14 19.85
N SER A 305 18.71 -1.16 20.22
CA SER A 305 20.12 -1.29 19.85
C SER A 305 20.25 -1.65 18.37
N ALA A 306 19.40 -2.56 17.85
CA ALA A 306 19.36 -2.89 16.43
C ALA A 306 18.93 -1.68 15.58
N TYR A 307 17.93 -0.93 16.03
CA TYR A 307 17.45 0.28 15.39
C TYR A 307 18.55 1.35 15.29
N SER A 308 19.20 1.66 16.43
CA SER A 308 20.30 2.64 16.47
C SER A 308 21.48 2.21 15.61
N HIS A 309 21.79 0.91 15.59
CA HIS A 309 22.84 0.36 14.75
C HIS A 309 22.56 0.55 13.26
N TYR A 310 21.32 0.31 12.81
CA TYR A 310 20.94 0.48 11.42
C TYR A 310 20.98 1.93 10.97
N GLU A 311 20.46 2.86 11.79
CA GLU A 311 20.57 4.30 11.49
C GLU A 311 22.02 4.75 11.40
N HIS A 312 22.88 4.28 12.32
CA HIS A 312 24.30 4.60 12.31
C HIS A 312 25.02 4.01 11.08
N TYR A 313 24.78 2.73 10.78
CA TYR A 313 25.40 2.03 9.66
C TYR A 313 25.01 2.65 8.31
N LEU A 314 23.74 3.00 8.14
CA LEU A 314 23.22 3.65 6.92
C LEU A 314 23.44 5.17 6.91
N SER A 315 23.90 5.75 8.03
CA SER A 315 24.02 7.20 8.23
C SER A 315 22.75 7.98 7.87
N THR A 316 21.59 7.35 8.07
CA THR A 316 20.28 7.86 7.64
C THR A 316 19.23 7.50 8.70
N LYS A 317 18.32 8.44 8.99
CA LYS A 317 17.22 8.21 9.93
C LYS A 317 16.21 7.19 9.37
N PHE A 318 15.46 6.56 10.27
CA PHE A 318 14.37 5.67 9.90
C PHE A 318 13.31 6.41 9.04
N PRO A 319 12.90 5.84 7.88
CA PRO A 319 12.13 6.57 6.88
C PRO A 319 10.70 6.92 7.33
N PHE A 320 10.04 6.09 8.14
CA PHE A 320 8.61 6.24 8.45
C PHE A 320 8.29 6.92 9.79
N GLY A 321 9.30 7.46 10.48
CA GLY A 321 9.13 8.19 11.75
C GLY A 321 8.96 7.29 12.98
N SER A 322 8.04 6.33 12.97
CA SER A 322 7.78 5.37 14.06
C SER A 322 7.87 3.93 13.58
N TYR A 323 8.05 2.95 14.47
CA TYR A 323 8.03 1.54 14.13
C TYR A 323 7.23 0.72 15.14
N THR A 324 6.26 -0.03 14.65
CA THR A 324 5.34 -0.83 15.47
C THR A 324 5.55 -2.32 15.23
N GLN A 325 5.72 -3.10 16.30
CA GLN A 325 5.72 -4.56 16.22
C GLN A 325 4.45 -5.12 16.86
N VAL A 326 3.69 -5.91 16.10
CA VAL A 326 2.48 -6.56 16.61
C VAL A 326 2.72 -8.05 16.71
N PHE A 327 2.39 -8.66 17.85
CA PHE A 327 2.52 -10.09 18.09
C PHE A 327 1.13 -10.72 18.19
N ILE A 328 0.81 -11.62 17.26
CA ILE A 328 -0.46 -12.34 17.16
C ILE A 328 -0.26 -13.84 17.36
N ASP A 329 -1.30 -14.56 17.77
CA ASP A 329 -1.19 -16.00 18.04
C ASP A 329 -0.78 -16.83 16.81
N PRO A 330 -0.02 -17.92 17.01
CA PRO A 330 0.51 -18.72 15.90
C PRO A 330 -0.56 -19.36 15.03
N GLU A 331 -1.70 -19.73 15.60
CA GLU A 331 -2.86 -20.26 14.87
C GLU A 331 -3.43 -19.22 13.89
N MET A 332 -3.21 -17.94 14.19
CA MET A 332 -3.64 -16.81 13.37
C MET A 332 -2.60 -16.31 12.38
N ALA A 333 -1.32 -16.46 12.70
CA ALA A 333 -0.28 -15.94 11.85
C ALA A 333 -0.20 -16.72 10.51
N VAL A 334 -0.55 -16.05 9.40
CA VAL A 334 -0.40 -16.60 8.03
C VAL A 334 1.06 -16.97 7.74
N SER A 335 1.99 -16.19 8.29
CA SER A 335 3.43 -16.35 8.18
C SER A 335 4.09 -16.02 9.51
N SER A 336 5.31 -16.52 9.72
CA SER A 336 6.12 -16.15 10.89
C SER A 336 6.42 -14.64 10.98
N LEU A 337 6.41 -13.94 9.84
CA LEU A 337 6.58 -12.50 9.69
C LEU A 337 5.71 -12.02 8.52
N SER A 338 4.91 -10.99 8.77
CA SER A 338 4.23 -10.17 7.75
C SER A 338 4.73 -8.72 7.87
N LEU A 339 4.99 -8.08 6.74
CA LEU A 339 5.62 -6.76 6.66
C LEU A 339 4.60 -5.72 6.23
N GLY A 340 4.61 -4.57 6.90
CA GLY A 340 3.94 -3.34 6.50
C GLY A 340 4.91 -2.17 6.53
N ALA A 341 4.51 -1.01 6.01
CA ALA A 341 5.30 0.20 6.21
C ALA A 341 5.19 0.66 7.67
N SER A 342 6.30 0.97 8.34
CA SER A 342 6.30 1.36 9.76
C SER A 342 5.76 0.28 10.72
N MET A 343 5.44 -0.93 10.25
CA MET A 343 4.80 -1.96 11.06
C MET A 343 5.23 -3.37 10.63
N SER A 344 5.44 -4.27 11.59
CA SER A 344 5.67 -5.69 11.32
C SER A 344 4.79 -6.55 12.24
N ILE A 345 4.14 -7.56 11.68
CA ILE A 345 3.33 -8.52 12.42
C ILE A 345 4.12 -9.82 12.55
N PHE A 346 4.27 -10.30 13.77
CA PHE A 346 4.98 -11.52 14.12
C PHE A 346 4.04 -12.52 14.78
N SER A 347 4.35 -13.81 14.62
CA SER A 347 3.73 -14.85 15.44
C SER A 347 4.26 -14.80 16.87
N SER A 348 3.37 -14.91 17.87
CA SER A 348 3.69 -14.91 19.29
C SER A 348 4.53 -16.12 19.72
N GLN A 349 4.70 -17.13 18.86
CA GLN A 349 5.62 -18.26 19.07
C GLN A 349 7.08 -17.83 19.24
N ILE A 350 7.46 -16.64 18.75
CA ILE A 350 8.82 -16.12 18.91
C ILE A 350 9.02 -15.42 20.26
N LEU A 351 7.95 -15.21 21.05
CA LEU A 351 8.06 -14.60 22.36
C LEU A 351 8.56 -15.63 23.38
N PHE A 352 9.63 -15.30 24.09
CA PHE A 352 10.26 -16.18 25.06
C PHE A 352 10.41 -15.53 26.44
N ASP A 353 10.27 -16.36 27.47
CA ASP A 353 10.50 -15.98 28.86
C ASP A 353 12.00 -15.84 29.13
N GLU A 354 12.38 -15.10 30.17
CA GLU A 354 13.79 -14.93 30.59
C GLU A 354 14.50 -16.26 30.82
N LYS A 355 13.77 -17.29 31.24
CA LYS A 355 14.31 -18.62 31.52
C LYS A 355 14.68 -19.41 30.25
N ILE A 356 14.22 -18.99 29.06
CA ILE A 356 14.43 -19.72 27.81
C ILE A 356 15.49 -18.99 26.98
N ILE A 357 16.70 -19.55 26.96
CA ILE A 357 17.86 -18.91 26.31
C ILE A 357 18.00 -19.35 24.84
N ASP A 358 17.69 -20.60 24.51
CA ASP A 358 17.95 -21.20 23.20
C ASP A 358 17.26 -20.46 22.04
N GLN A 359 16.07 -19.91 22.29
CA GLN A 359 15.28 -19.19 21.28
C GLN A 359 15.75 -17.74 21.05
N THR A 360 16.65 -17.24 21.91
CA THR A 360 17.05 -15.82 21.94
C THR A 360 17.70 -15.41 20.62
N ILE A 361 18.64 -16.20 20.11
CA ILE A 361 19.42 -15.85 18.92
C ILE A 361 18.52 -15.78 17.69
N ASP A 362 17.74 -16.83 17.44
CA ASP A 362 16.86 -16.91 16.27
C ASP A 362 15.79 -15.80 16.29
N THR A 363 15.21 -15.52 17.45
CA THR A 363 14.21 -14.46 17.61
C THR A 363 14.80 -13.08 17.36
N ARG A 364 15.99 -12.80 17.91
CA ARG A 364 16.67 -11.52 17.68
C ARG A 364 16.97 -11.30 16.21
N ILE A 365 17.44 -12.33 15.51
CA ILE A 365 17.71 -12.29 14.08
C ILE A 365 16.43 -12.00 13.30
N LYS A 366 15.32 -12.70 13.60
CA LYS A 366 14.03 -12.49 12.91
C LYS A 366 13.49 -11.07 13.08
N LEU A 367 13.52 -10.55 14.30
CA LEU A 367 13.06 -9.19 14.62
C LEU A 367 13.96 -8.12 13.96
N ALA A 368 15.28 -8.34 13.96
CA ALA A 368 16.25 -7.48 13.30
C ALA A 368 16.04 -7.49 11.77
N TYR A 369 15.79 -8.65 11.17
CA TYR A 369 15.46 -8.79 9.76
C TYR A 369 14.17 -8.04 9.38
N GLY A 370 13.10 -8.20 10.18
CA GLY A 370 11.85 -7.46 9.94
C GLY A 370 12.04 -5.93 10.01
N LEU A 371 12.93 -5.46 10.87
CA LEU A 371 13.33 -4.06 10.94
C LEU A 371 14.18 -3.64 9.73
N ALA A 372 15.14 -4.45 9.29
CA ALA A 372 15.95 -4.17 8.10
C ALA A 372 15.11 -4.07 6.81
N ARG A 373 14.05 -4.88 6.70
CA ARG A 373 13.10 -4.86 5.57
C ARG A 373 12.33 -3.55 5.43
N GLN A 374 12.26 -2.73 6.49
CA GLN A 374 11.64 -1.40 6.40
C GLN A 374 12.44 -0.47 5.48
N TRP A 375 13.78 -0.55 5.49
CA TRP A 375 14.61 0.18 4.53
C TRP A 375 14.64 -0.48 3.15
N PHE A 376 14.84 -1.81 3.11
CA PHE A 376 14.99 -2.57 1.87
C PHE A 376 13.81 -3.51 1.67
N GLY A 377 12.91 -3.17 0.74
CA GLY A 377 11.62 -3.83 0.54
C GLY A 377 10.50 -2.81 0.57
N VAL A 378 10.32 -2.14 1.72
CA VAL A 378 9.21 -1.20 1.92
C VAL A 378 9.57 0.21 1.43
N TYR A 379 10.68 0.80 1.93
CA TYR A 379 11.09 2.15 1.52
C TYR A 379 11.79 2.15 0.15
N ILE A 380 12.83 1.32 -0.01
CA ILE A 380 13.46 1.05 -1.30
C ILE A 380 12.75 -0.15 -1.91
N THR A 381 12.10 0.07 -3.04
CA THR A 381 11.31 -0.94 -3.77
C THR A 381 12.05 -1.41 -5.02
N ALA A 382 11.71 -2.60 -5.51
CA ALA A 382 12.25 -3.16 -6.74
C ALA A 382 11.61 -2.47 -7.95
N GLU A 383 12.35 -2.36 -9.05
CA GLU A 383 11.80 -1.86 -10.31
C GLU A 383 10.94 -2.94 -10.99
N ALA A 384 11.45 -4.17 -11.04
CA ALA A 384 10.71 -5.33 -11.49
C ALA A 384 10.66 -6.43 -10.43
N ALA A 385 9.67 -7.33 -10.53
CA ALA A 385 9.55 -8.49 -9.63
C ALA A 385 10.82 -9.39 -9.62
N ASN A 386 11.56 -9.41 -10.72
CA ASN A 386 12.81 -10.16 -10.85
C ASN A 386 13.97 -9.55 -10.03
N ASP A 387 13.83 -8.34 -9.48
CA ASP A 387 14.86 -7.66 -8.69
C ASP A 387 14.63 -7.79 -7.17
N GLU A 388 13.55 -8.45 -6.73
CA GLU A 388 13.22 -8.64 -5.31
C GLU A 388 14.35 -9.32 -4.51
N TRP A 389 15.09 -10.24 -5.15
CA TRP A 389 16.24 -10.91 -4.53
C TRP A 389 17.30 -9.92 -4.02
N LEU A 390 17.44 -8.75 -4.65
CA LEU A 390 18.39 -7.73 -4.25
C LEU A 390 17.96 -7.09 -2.93
N LEU A 391 16.66 -6.81 -2.77
CA LEU A 391 16.13 -6.21 -1.53
C LEU A 391 16.23 -7.18 -0.35
N ASP A 392 15.91 -8.46 -0.59
CA ASP A 392 16.12 -9.52 0.39
C ASP A 392 17.60 -9.66 0.76
N GLY A 393 18.49 -9.64 -0.23
CA GLY A 393 19.93 -9.70 -0.03
C GLY A 393 20.48 -8.52 0.77
N LEU A 394 20.02 -7.30 0.50
CA LEU A 394 20.41 -6.09 1.24
C LEU A 394 19.86 -6.10 2.68
N ALA A 395 18.62 -6.53 2.87
CA ALA A 395 18.04 -6.68 4.22
C ALA A 395 18.81 -7.72 5.05
N TRP A 396 19.15 -8.86 4.47
CA TRP A 396 19.98 -9.87 5.13
C TRP A 396 21.41 -9.41 5.37
N PHE A 397 21.99 -8.63 4.47
CA PHE A 397 23.31 -8.04 4.66
C PHE A 397 23.33 -7.07 5.86
N LEU A 398 22.31 -6.22 5.98
CA LEU A 398 22.15 -5.34 7.14
C LEU A 398 21.91 -6.14 8.43
N THR A 399 21.15 -7.22 8.34
CA THR A 399 20.93 -8.16 9.45
C THR A 399 22.23 -8.85 9.88
N ASP A 400 23.06 -9.30 8.94
CA ASP A 400 24.38 -9.89 9.21
C ASP A 400 25.34 -8.91 9.90
N SER A 401 25.25 -7.61 9.59
CA SER A 401 25.98 -6.55 10.32
C SER A 401 25.56 -6.50 11.79
N PHE A 402 24.25 -6.56 12.08
CA PHE A 402 23.75 -6.66 13.45
C PHE A 402 24.23 -7.96 14.14
N ILE A 403 24.16 -9.11 13.46
CA ILE A 403 24.60 -10.39 14.03
C ILE A 403 26.07 -10.31 14.45
N LYS A 404 26.95 -9.81 13.58
CA LYS A 404 28.38 -9.67 13.89
C LYS A 404 28.65 -8.83 15.12
N GLN A 405 27.95 -7.71 15.25
CA GLN A 405 28.18 -6.75 16.33
C GLN A 405 27.60 -7.19 17.67
N PHE A 406 26.37 -7.73 17.68
CA PHE A 406 25.63 -8.00 18.92
C PHE A 406 25.57 -9.47 19.31
N LEU A 407 25.70 -10.40 18.35
CA LEU A 407 25.63 -11.85 18.58
C LEU A 407 26.98 -12.55 18.36
N GLY A 408 27.94 -11.85 17.75
CA GLY A 408 29.33 -12.26 17.61
C GLY A 408 29.69 -12.82 16.23
N ASN A 409 30.98 -12.75 15.91
CA ASN A 409 31.52 -13.15 14.61
C ASN A 409 31.36 -14.64 14.29
N ASN A 410 31.37 -15.50 15.31
CA ASN A 410 31.21 -16.95 15.12
C ASN A 410 29.79 -17.29 14.67
N GLU A 411 28.78 -16.66 15.28
CA GLU A 411 27.38 -16.84 14.89
C GLU A 411 27.14 -16.36 13.46
N ALA A 412 27.68 -15.19 13.10
CA ALA A 412 27.59 -14.69 11.73
C ALA A 412 28.23 -15.64 10.70
N ARG A 413 29.38 -16.24 11.02
CA ARG A 413 30.02 -17.24 10.15
C ARG A 413 29.21 -18.53 10.04
N TYR A 414 28.66 -19.01 11.15
CA TYR A 414 27.81 -20.20 11.19
C TYR A 414 26.57 -20.02 10.28
N ARG A 415 25.91 -18.87 10.36
CA ARG A 415 24.71 -18.55 9.56
C ARG A 415 24.95 -18.41 8.05
N ARG A 416 26.17 -18.08 7.64
CA ARG A 416 26.53 -18.03 6.21
C ARG A 416 26.83 -19.40 5.61
N TYR A 417 27.17 -20.36 6.45
CA TYR A 417 27.51 -21.72 6.02
C TYR A 417 26.31 -22.66 6.02
N LYS A 418 25.40 -22.48 6.99
CA LYS A 418 24.10 -23.14 7.06
C LYS A 418 23.19 -22.66 5.93
#